data_AF-A0A968GH40-F1
#
_entry.id   AF-A0A968GH40-F1
#
_cell.length_a   1.000
_cell.length_b   1.000
_cell.length_c   1.000
_cell.angle_alpha   90.00
_cell.angle_beta   90.00
_cell.angle_gamma   90.00
#
_symmetry.space_group_name_H-M   'P 1'
#
loop_
_entity.id
_entity.type
_entity.pdbx_description
1 polymer ?
#
loop_
_entity_poly.entity_id
_entity_poly.type
_entity_poly.pdbx_seq_one_letter_code
_entity_poly.pdbx_strand_id
1 'polypeptide(L)'
;MILVTKQRLLFFLVSLVLMQMVFLFYMDHLMTHESDIKFLREQQLYIHIVTLVVFIGMIYWLYATSRRIDRELKRIVTLAGTSKYNPDRSKRTLGSLGSYLNDILAQVLLLSDKRRMKISAQNVLIEALQEMIPSFFVVVDIEGLVVGYSVSARERLGVGLTKSAFLGDLITQFEVQQYLAHFSVNGVSISAGEYECYPIYDENVVIHYVLVLDKNMEQSERVMRSLHQGAEKVIRKQNFLHKIEI
;
A
#
# COMPACT_ATOMS: atom_id res chain seq x y z
N MET A 1 -0.81 13.99 25.01
CA MET A 1 0.42 14.04 24.19
C MET A 1 0.12 14.93 22.99
N ILE A 2 0.50 16.20 23.05
CA ILE A 2 0.12 17.15 21.99
C ILE A 2 1.22 17.09 20.92
N LEU A 3 0.92 16.44 19.80
CA LEU A 3 1.66 16.66 18.55
C LEU A 3 1.35 18.09 18.08
N VAL A 4 2.05 19.06 18.66
CA VAL A 4 1.90 20.45 18.23
C VAL A 4 2.71 20.58 16.94
N THR A 5 2.02 20.76 15.81
CA THR A 5 2.66 21.16 14.55
C THR A 5 3.40 22.49 14.77
N LYS A 6 4.57 22.66 14.13
CA LYS A 6 5.44 23.85 14.30
C LYS A 6 4.66 25.18 14.19
N GLN A 7 3.69 25.24 13.28
CA GLN A 7 2.82 26.39 13.09
C GLN A 7 1.89 26.64 14.28
N ARG A 8 1.22 25.60 14.83
CA ARG A 8 0.34 25.73 16.00
C ARG A 8 1.11 26.14 17.25
N LEU A 9 2.36 25.70 17.40
CA LEU A 9 3.20 26.10 18.52
C LEU A 9 3.61 27.57 18.42
N LEU A 10 3.93 28.04 17.21
CA LEU A 10 4.24 29.44 16.95
C LEU A 10 3.01 30.34 17.17
N PHE A 11 1.83 29.94 16.69
CA PHE A 11 0.59 30.67 16.96
C PHE A 11 0.26 30.72 18.46
N PHE A 12 0.44 29.61 19.19
CA PHE A 12 0.27 29.59 20.63
C PHE A 12 1.25 30.55 21.32
N LEU A 13 2.52 30.57 20.90
CA LEU A 13 3.53 31.48 21.44
C LEU A 13 3.19 32.95 21.17
N VAL A 14 2.84 33.28 19.92
CA VAL A 14 2.45 34.64 19.52
C VAL A 14 1.19 35.09 20.28
N SER A 15 0.19 34.22 20.40
CA SER A 15 -1.04 34.51 21.16
C SER A 15 -0.75 34.77 22.64
N LEU A 16 0.18 34.02 23.24
CA LEU A 16 0.50 34.14 24.66
C LEU A 16 1.36 35.38 24.94
N VAL A 17 2.28 35.72 24.03
CA VAL A 17 3.03 36.99 24.08
C VAL A 17 2.08 38.18 23.90
N LEU A 18 1.14 38.12 22.95
CA LEU A 18 0.09 39.15 22.79
C LEU A 18 -0.75 39.30 24.06
N MET A 19 -1.16 38.19 24.68
CA MET A 19 -1.91 38.21 25.94
C MET A 19 -1.11 38.88 27.07
N GLN A 20 0.18 38.60 27.20
CA GLN A 20 1.07 39.25 28.16
C GLN A 20 1.22 40.76 27.88
N MET A 21 1.35 41.16 26.61
CA MET A 21 1.42 42.58 26.23
C MET A 21 0.11 43.31 26.54
N VAL A 22 -1.04 42.72 26.22
CA VAL A 22 -2.35 43.30 26.53
C VAL A 22 -2.53 43.44 28.05
N PHE A 23 -2.11 42.44 28.82
CA PHE A 23 -2.16 42.50 30.29
C PHE A 23 -1.27 43.62 30.85
N LEU A 24 -0.07 43.81 30.30
CA LEU A 24 0.83 44.92 30.66
C LEU A 24 0.21 46.29 30.38
N PHE A 25 -0.38 46.47 29.19
CA PHE A 25 -1.08 47.71 28.85
C PHE A 25 -2.28 47.97 29.77
N TYR A 26 -3.04 46.93 30.09
CA TYR A 26 -4.18 47.02 31.01
C TYR A 26 -3.74 47.45 32.42
N MET A 27 -2.68 46.82 32.95
CA MET A 27 -2.16 47.15 34.28
C MET A 27 -1.51 48.54 34.32
N ASP A 28 -0.81 48.97 33.27
CA ASP A 28 -0.25 50.32 33.20
C ASP A 28 -1.33 51.40 33.18
N HIS A 29 -2.43 51.16 32.45
CA HIS A 29 -3.61 52.03 32.43
C HIS A 29 -4.30 52.11 33.80
N LEU A 30 -4.42 50.98 34.50
CA LEU A 30 -5.03 50.94 35.84
C LEU A 30 -4.18 51.68 36.89
N MET A 31 -2.86 51.56 36.76
CA MET A 31 -1.87 52.08 37.70
C MET A 31 -1.57 53.58 37.49
N THR A 32 -2.01 54.22 36.40
CA THR A 32 -1.65 55.62 36.10
C THR A 32 -2.27 56.67 37.05
N HIS A 33 -3.14 56.26 37.99
CA HIS A 33 -3.93 57.16 38.83
C HIS A 33 -3.47 57.31 40.29
N GLU A 34 -2.47 56.57 40.76
CA GLU A 34 -1.92 56.73 42.12
C GLU A 34 -0.52 57.39 42.08
N SER A 35 0.04 57.87 43.19
CA SER A 35 1.31 58.64 43.15
C SER A 35 2.57 57.85 43.51
N ASP A 36 2.42 56.57 43.92
CA ASP A 36 3.52 55.68 44.37
C ASP A 36 3.93 54.63 43.32
N ILE A 37 3.62 54.88 42.06
CA ILE A 37 3.56 53.87 41.00
C ILE A 37 4.93 53.39 40.50
N LYS A 38 6.00 54.17 40.71
CA LYS A 38 7.29 53.92 40.02
C LYS A 38 7.91 52.58 40.43
N PHE A 39 7.92 52.28 41.73
CA PHE A 39 8.49 51.03 42.24
C PHE A 39 7.65 49.81 41.84
N LEU A 40 6.32 49.93 41.89
CA LEU A 40 5.38 48.89 41.45
C LEU A 40 5.55 48.57 39.95
N ARG A 41 5.73 49.60 39.10
CA ARG A 41 6.01 49.43 37.66
C ARG A 41 7.33 48.72 37.41
N GLU A 42 8.40 49.09 38.12
CA GLU A 42 9.71 48.46 37.97
C GLU A 42 9.69 46.99 38.42
N GLN A 43 9.05 46.68 39.56
CA GLN A 43 8.90 45.32 40.05
C GLN A 43 8.05 44.46 39.11
N GLN A 44 6.96 45.00 38.58
CA GLN A 44 6.10 44.29 37.64
C GLN A 44 6.82 44.02 36.31
N LEU A 45 7.54 45.00 35.77
CA LEU A 45 8.35 44.83 34.57
C LEU A 45 9.43 43.77 34.76
N TYR A 46 10.08 43.75 35.93
CA TYR A 46 11.06 42.72 36.28
C TYR A 46 10.44 41.31 36.31
N ILE A 47 9.29 41.13 36.98
CA ILE A 47 8.59 39.84 37.05
C ILE A 47 8.22 39.35 35.65
N HIS A 48 7.74 40.22 34.77
CA HIS A 48 7.40 39.85 33.40
C HIS A 48 8.62 39.45 32.57
N ILE A 49 9.74 40.16 32.67
CA ILE A 49 10.99 39.79 31.98
C ILE A 49 11.47 38.42 32.46
N VAL A 50 11.50 38.18 33.77
CA VAL A 50 11.91 36.89 34.33
C VAL A 50 10.99 35.78 33.85
N THR A 51 9.67 36.02 33.87
CA THR A 51 8.67 35.05 33.40
C THR A 51 8.87 34.74 31.91
N LEU A 52 9.08 35.76 31.07
CA LEU A 52 9.32 35.59 29.63
C LEU A 52 10.57 34.76 29.36
N VAL A 53 11.67 34.99 30.08
CA VAL A 53 12.92 34.22 29.95
C VAL A 53 12.69 32.75 30.32
N VAL A 54 12.01 32.47 31.43
CA VAL A 54 11.68 31.10 31.86
C VAL A 54 10.80 30.39 30.83
N PHE A 55 9.81 31.09 30.27
CA PHE A 55 8.93 30.54 29.24
C PHE A 55 9.67 30.21 27.95
N ILE A 56 10.53 31.10 27.47
CA ILE A 56 11.37 30.85 26.29
C ILE A 56 12.22 29.59 26.51
N GLY A 57 12.81 29.44 27.69
CA GLY A 57 13.56 28.24 28.08
C GLY A 57 12.72 26.96 28.03
N MET A 58 11.52 26.98 28.60
CA MET A 58 10.61 25.83 28.61
C MET A 58 10.20 25.41 27.18
N ILE A 59 9.90 26.38 26.32
CA ILE A 59 9.52 26.12 24.93
C ILE A 59 10.70 25.58 24.14
N TYR A 60 11.90 26.14 24.31
CA TYR A 60 13.10 25.62 23.65
C TYR A 60 13.37 24.17 24.06
N TRP A 61 13.21 23.84 25.34
CA TRP A 61 13.35 22.47 25.84
C TRP A 61 12.30 21.51 25.24
N LEU A 62 11.04 21.94 25.15
CA LEU A 62 9.97 21.16 24.54
C LEU A 62 10.22 20.93 23.04
N TYR A 63 10.68 21.96 22.33
CA TYR A 63 11.03 21.88 20.91
C TYR A 63 12.22 20.94 20.65
N ALA A 64 13.26 21.03 21.46
CA ALA A 64 14.43 20.14 21.38
C ALA A 64 14.02 18.67 21.60
N THR A 65 13.15 18.43 22.58
CA THR A 65 12.61 17.10 22.87
C THR A 65 11.77 16.56 21.72
N SER A 66 10.88 17.38 21.16
CA SER A 66 10.08 17.02 19.97
C SER A 66 10.95 16.66 18.76
N ARG A 67 11.97 17.46 18.45
CA ARG A 67 12.92 17.17 17.37
C ARG A 67 13.73 15.89 17.59
N ARG A 68 13.98 15.50 18.84
CA ARG A 68 14.66 14.24 19.17
C ARG A 68 13.74 13.06 18.89
N ILE A 69 12.49 13.14 19.33
CA ILE A 69 11.47 12.10 19.10
C ILE A 69 11.24 11.90 17.60
N ASP A 70 11.08 12.98 16.83
CA ASP A 70 10.85 12.91 15.38
C ASP A 70 12.02 12.26 14.62
N ARG A 71 13.26 12.57 15.01
CA ARG A 71 14.46 11.94 14.46
C ARG A 71 14.53 10.44 14.75
N GLU A 72 14.17 10.02 15.96
CA GLU A 72 14.15 8.60 16.32
C GLU A 72 13.00 7.86 15.61
N LEU A 73 11.83 8.49 15.48
CA LEU A 73 10.71 7.93 14.72
C LEU A 73 11.11 7.69 13.26
N LYS A 74 11.76 8.68 12.64
CA LYS A 74 12.27 8.55 11.26
C LYS A 74 13.32 7.45 11.15
N ARG A 75 14.21 7.30 12.13
CA ARG A 75 15.19 6.21 12.18
C ARG A 75 14.53 4.83 12.26
N ILE A 76 13.52 4.69 13.10
CA ILE A 76 12.76 3.43 13.22
C ILE A 76 12.07 3.09 11.91
N VAL A 77 11.44 4.05 11.25
CA VAL A 77 10.82 3.85 9.93
C VAL A 77 11.87 3.44 8.88
N THR A 78 13.04 4.08 8.85
CA THR A 78 14.11 3.70 7.91
C THR A 78 14.70 2.31 8.21
N LEU A 79 14.81 1.93 9.48
CA LEU A 79 15.36 0.64 9.90
C LEU A 79 14.35 -0.49 9.78
N ALA A 80 13.05 -0.20 9.94
CA ALA A 80 11.96 -1.16 9.74
C ALA A 80 11.91 -1.73 8.32
N GLY A 81 12.38 -0.96 7.32
CA GLY A 81 12.55 -1.44 5.94
C GLY A 81 13.78 -2.31 5.71
N THR A 82 14.69 -2.42 6.70
CA THR A 82 15.91 -3.21 6.60
C THR A 82 15.86 -4.37 7.58
N SER A 83 16.27 -5.58 7.18
CA SER A 83 16.25 -6.80 7.99
C SER A 83 17.00 -6.73 9.34
N LYS A 84 17.72 -5.62 9.64
CA LYS A 84 18.48 -5.38 10.88
C LYS A 84 17.73 -4.49 11.89
N TYR A 85 16.44 -4.73 12.10
CA TYR A 85 15.69 -4.03 13.14
C TYR A 85 16.04 -4.57 14.54
N ASN A 86 16.49 -3.69 15.46
CA ASN A 86 16.75 -4.06 16.85
C ASN A 86 15.64 -3.46 17.77
N PRO A 87 14.68 -4.29 18.24
CA PRO A 87 13.51 -3.82 18.98
C PRO A 87 13.84 -3.24 20.36
N ASP A 88 14.94 -3.68 20.99
CA ASP A 88 15.31 -3.25 22.35
C ASP A 88 15.73 -1.79 22.41
N ARG A 89 16.30 -1.26 21.32
CA ARG A 89 16.75 0.13 21.24
C ARG A 89 15.57 1.10 21.12
N SER A 90 14.53 0.73 20.38
CA SER A 90 13.29 1.50 20.20
C SER A 90 12.49 1.58 21.52
N LYS A 91 12.39 0.45 22.24
CA LYS A 91 11.67 0.38 23.53
C LYS A 91 12.25 1.32 24.59
N ARG A 92 13.58 1.47 24.64
CA ARG A 92 14.25 2.38 25.60
C ARG A 92 13.99 3.87 25.37
N THR A 93 13.70 4.28 24.13
CA THR A 93 13.59 5.71 23.76
C THR A 93 12.15 6.21 23.63
N LEU A 94 11.22 5.35 23.21
CA LEU A 94 9.81 5.70 23.00
C LEU A 94 8.86 5.15 24.07
N GLY A 95 9.38 4.39 25.04
CA GLY A 95 8.57 3.81 26.11
C GLY A 95 7.47 2.88 25.57
N SER A 96 6.24 3.06 26.07
CA SER A 96 5.07 2.26 25.67
C SER A 96 4.68 2.44 24.21
N LEU A 97 4.86 3.64 23.63
CA LEU A 97 4.60 3.87 22.21
C LEU A 97 5.54 3.05 21.33
N GLY A 98 6.81 2.94 21.74
CA GLY A 98 7.82 2.13 21.06
C GLY A 98 7.49 0.64 21.07
N SER A 99 6.92 0.12 22.16
CA SER A 99 6.48 -1.29 22.20
C SER A 99 5.30 -1.55 21.27
N TYR A 100 4.27 -0.69 21.25
CA TYR A 100 3.15 -0.87 20.32
C TYR A 100 3.60 -0.80 18.86
N LEU A 101 4.51 0.12 18.54
CA LEU A 101 5.05 0.25 17.19
C LEU A 101 5.88 -0.97 16.78
N ASN A 102 6.65 -1.54 17.72
CA ASN A 102 7.37 -2.80 17.52
C ASN A 102 6.43 -3.97 17.26
N ASP A 103 5.36 -4.07 18.04
CA ASP A 103 4.39 -5.17 17.93
C ASP A 103 3.67 -5.12 16.58
N ILE A 104 3.25 -3.92 16.15
CA ILE A 104 2.65 -3.70 14.82
C ILE A 104 3.65 -4.10 13.73
N LEU A 105 4.90 -3.65 13.83
CA LEU A 105 5.92 -3.97 12.83
C LEU A 105 6.20 -5.48 12.76
N ALA A 106 6.31 -6.15 13.92
CA ALA A 106 6.53 -7.59 13.99
C ALA A 106 5.36 -8.36 13.37
N GLN A 107 4.11 -7.94 13.63
CA GLN A 107 2.93 -8.54 13.02
C GLN A 107 2.91 -8.33 11.50
N VAL A 108 3.26 -7.14 11.02
CA VAL A 108 3.34 -6.84 9.57
C VAL A 108 4.41 -7.69 8.89
N LEU A 109 5.59 -7.83 9.49
CA LEU A 109 6.66 -8.68 8.96
C LEU A 109 6.23 -10.14 8.91
N LEU A 110 5.67 -10.66 10.01
CA LEU A 110 5.18 -12.03 10.08
C LEU A 110 4.08 -12.30 9.05
N LEU A 111 3.17 -11.34 8.84
CA LEU A 111 2.12 -11.44 7.83
C LEU A 111 2.68 -11.41 6.41
N SER A 112 3.66 -10.54 6.15
CA SER A 112 4.38 -10.47 4.88
C SER A 112 5.09 -11.78 4.57
N ASP A 113 5.80 -12.36 5.54
CA ASP A 113 6.51 -13.63 5.37
C ASP A 113 5.55 -14.78 5.10
N LYS A 114 4.43 -14.86 5.84
CA LYS A 114 3.37 -15.84 5.56
C LYS A 114 2.79 -15.67 4.16
N ARG A 115 2.57 -14.43 3.70
CA ARG A 115 2.07 -14.15 2.35
C ARG A 115 3.08 -14.58 1.29
N ARG A 116 4.37 -14.28 1.47
CA ARG A 116 5.44 -14.73 0.56
C ARG A 116 5.53 -16.25 0.50
N MET A 117 5.47 -16.93 1.64
CA MET A 117 5.50 -18.39 1.70
C MET A 117 4.27 -19.00 1.01
N LYS A 118 3.08 -18.43 1.22
CA LYS A 118 1.85 -18.85 0.52
C LYS A 118 1.98 -18.68 -0.98
N ILE A 119 2.46 -17.53 -1.47
CA ILE A 119 2.68 -17.28 -2.90
C ILE A 119 3.69 -18.30 -3.46
N SER A 120 4.81 -18.52 -2.76
CA SER A 120 5.81 -19.51 -3.18
C SER A 120 5.24 -20.92 -3.27
N ALA A 121 4.46 -21.35 -2.26
CA ALA A 121 3.83 -22.67 -2.27
C ALA A 121 2.77 -22.80 -3.37
N GLN A 122 2.00 -21.73 -3.63
CA GLN A 122 1.05 -21.69 -4.73
C GLN A 122 1.74 -21.77 -6.09
N ASN A 123 2.85 -21.07 -6.28
CA ASN A 123 3.61 -21.12 -7.53
C ASN A 123 4.16 -22.53 -7.78
N VAL A 124 4.74 -23.17 -6.76
CA VAL A 124 5.22 -24.57 -6.86
C VAL A 124 4.07 -25.52 -7.17
N LEU A 125 2.91 -25.35 -6.52
CA LEU A 125 1.73 -26.15 -6.80
C LEU A 125 1.24 -25.96 -8.25
N ILE A 126 1.20 -24.71 -8.73
CA ILE A 126 0.80 -24.40 -10.11
C ILE A 126 1.77 -25.06 -11.09
N GLU A 127 3.09 -24.95 -10.88
CA GLU A 127 4.08 -25.61 -11.73
C GLU A 127 3.90 -27.14 -11.74
N ALA A 128 3.70 -27.77 -10.57
CA ALA A 128 3.43 -29.20 -10.49
C ALA A 128 2.12 -29.59 -11.22
N LEU A 129 1.05 -28.80 -11.07
CA LEU A 129 -0.20 -29.04 -11.79
C LEU A 129 -0.03 -28.88 -13.30
N GLN A 130 0.75 -27.90 -13.75
CA GLN A 130 1.06 -27.69 -15.18
C GLN A 130 1.82 -28.89 -15.77
N GLU A 131 2.70 -29.52 -14.99
CA GLU A 131 3.42 -30.74 -15.39
C GLU A 131 2.54 -31.99 -15.43
N MET A 132 1.53 -32.08 -14.55
CA MET A 132 0.64 -33.24 -14.47
C MET A 132 -0.47 -33.25 -15.52
N ILE A 133 -0.79 -32.10 -16.15
CA ILE A 133 -1.85 -32.01 -17.15
C ILE A 133 -1.29 -32.47 -18.50
N PRO A 134 -1.80 -33.59 -19.07
CA PRO A 134 -1.33 -34.14 -20.35
C PRO A 134 -1.86 -33.38 -21.58
N SER A 135 -2.66 -32.34 -21.36
CA SER A 135 -3.36 -31.59 -22.39
C SER A 135 -2.53 -30.39 -22.84
N PHE A 136 -2.61 -30.03 -24.12
CA PHE A 136 -1.98 -28.83 -24.64
C PHE A 136 -2.67 -27.60 -24.06
N PHE A 137 -1.93 -26.77 -23.31
CA PHE A 137 -2.37 -25.43 -22.97
C PHE A 137 -1.20 -24.47 -22.81
N VAL A 138 -1.46 -23.20 -23.11
CA VAL A 138 -0.57 -22.07 -22.84
C VAL A 138 -1.38 -20.96 -22.20
N VAL A 139 -0.83 -20.33 -21.17
CA VAL A 139 -1.41 -19.15 -20.52
C VAL A 139 -0.53 -17.96 -20.85
N VAL A 140 -1.14 -16.92 -21.42
CA VAL A 140 -0.46 -15.66 -21.74
C VAL A 140 -1.08 -14.49 -21.00
N ASP A 141 -0.28 -13.48 -20.72
CA ASP A 141 -0.74 -12.19 -20.20
C ASP A 141 -1.42 -11.36 -21.31
N ILE A 142 -2.03 -10.24 -20.93
CA ILE A 142 -2.63 -9.23 -21.84
C ILE A 142 -1.62 -8.65 -22.83
N GLU A 143 -0.33 -8.75 -22.54
CA GLU A 143 0.73 -8.33 -23.45
C GLU A 143 1.16 -9.44 -24.41
N GLY A 144 0.64 -10.66 -24.26
CA GLY A 144 1.02 -11.83 -25.08
C GLY A 144 2.24 -12.60 -24.58
N LEU A 145 2.76 -12.25 -23.41
CA LEU A 145 3.88 -12.94 -22.77
C LEU A 145 3.41 -14.25 -22.13
N VAL A 146 4.14 -15.32 -22.37
CA VAL A 146 3.83 -16.65 -21.80
C VAL A 146 4.10 -16.65 -20.29
N VAL A 147 3.06 -16.89 -19.52
CA VAL A 147 3.11 -16.96 -18.04
C VAL A 147 3.25 -18.42 -17.59
N GLY A 148 2.61 -19.35 -18.30
CA GLY A 148 2.66 -20.78 -18.01
C GLY A 148 2.27 -21.63 -19.20
N TYR A 149 2.68 -22.90 -19.20
CA TYR A 149 2.44 -23.83 -20.30
C TYR A 149 2.51 -25.27 -19.80
N SER A 150 1.83 -26.18 -20.50
CA SER A 150 1.94 -27.62 -20.23
C SER A 150 3.18 -28.25 -20.86
N VAL A 151 3.51 -29.46 -20.40
CA VAL A 151 4.60 -30.27 -21.00
C VAL A 151 4.31 -30.54 -22.47
N SER A 152 3.07 -30.88 -22.82
CA SER A 152 2.65 -31.10 -24.20
C SER A 152 2.79 -29.85 -25.08
N ALA A 153 2.55 -28.66 -24.50
CA ALA A 153 2.77 -27.40 -25.22
C ALA A 153 4.25 -27.16 -25.51
N ARG A 154 5.13 -27.46 -24.54
CA ARG A 154 6.59 -27.38 -24.72
C ARG A 154 7.08 -28.37 -25.77
N GLU A 155 6.56 -29.59 -25.79
CA GLU A 155 6.94 -30.60 -26.79
C GLU A 155 6.55 -30.19 -28.21
N ARG A 156 5.36 -29.60 -28.39
CA ARG A 156 4.85 -29.21 -29.71
C ARG A 156 5.43 -27.89 -30.24
N LEU A 157 5.58 -26.88 -29.37
CA LEU A 157 6.14 -25.56 -29.74
C LEU A 157 7.68 -25.53 -29.65
N GLY A 158 8.29 -26.55 -29.05
CA GLY A 158 9.74 -26.73 -28.99
C GLY A 158 10.45 -25.82 -27.98
N VAL A 159 11.78 -25.69 -28.18
CA VAL A 159 12.71 -25.03 -27.24
C VAL A 159 12.47 -23.52 -27.09
N GLY A 160 11.73 -22.90 -28.02
CA GLY A 160 11.39 -21.47 -27.97
C GLY A 160 10.35 -21.11 -26.89
N LEU A 161 9.62 -22.09 -26.36
CA LEU A 161 8.59 -21.84 -25.34
C LEU A 161 9.22 -21.72 -23.95
N THR A 162 9.47 -20.48 -23.54
CA THR A 162 9.93 -20.12 -22.19
C THR A 162 8.97 -19.15 -21.52
N LYS A 163 8.99 -19.09 -20.19
CA LYS A 163 8.27 -18.03 -19.45
C LYS A 163 8.81 -16.67 -19.91
N SER A 164 7.92 -15.73 -20.17
CA SER A 164 8.19 -14.41 -20.74
C SER A 164 8.54 -14.38 -22.23
N ALA A 165 8.45 -15.49 -22.96
CA ALA A 165 8.49 -15.46 -24.42
C ALA A 165 7.18 -14.85 -24.98
N PHE A 166 7.25 -14.14 -26.10
CA PHE A 166 6.06 -13.63 -26.76
C PHE A 166 5.41 -14.75 -27.59
N LEU A 167 4.14 -15.05 -27.33
CA LEU A 167 3.47 -16.17 -27.99
C LEU A 167 3.27 -15.92 -29.49
N GLY A 168 3.10 -14.67 -29.91
CA GLY A 168 2.94 -14.31 -31.32
C GLY A 168 4.16 -14.65 -32.20
N ASP A 169 5.36 -14.75 -31.61
CA ASP A 169 6.57 -15.17 -32.33
C ASP A 169 6.56 -16.67 -32.63
N LEU A 170 5.87 -17.46 -31.81
CA LEU A 170 5.73 -18.92 -31.95
C LEU A 170 4.49 -19.30 -32.76
N ILE A 171 3.41 -18.53 -32.61
CA ILE A 171 2.13 -18.73 -33.29
C ILE A 171 1.81 -17.44 -34.03
N THR A 172 2.20 -17.36 -35.30
CA THR A 172 2.05 -16.15 -36.14
C THR A 172 0.61 -15.68 -36.33
N GLN A 173 -0.37 -16.54 -36.08
CA GLN A 173 -1.80 -16.20 -36.14
C GLN A 173 -2.31 -15.56 -34.86
N PHE A 174 -1.50 -15.50 -33.80
CA PHE A 174 -1.91 -15.03 -32.49
C PHE A 174 -1.65 -13.53 -32.33
N GLU A 175 -2.70 -12.72 -32.51
CA GLU A 175 -2.67 -11.27 -32.29
C GLU A 175 -3.45 -10.87 -31.02
N VAL A 176 -2.73 -10.71 -29.92
CA VAL A 176 -3.28 -10.48 -28.57
C VAL A 176 -4.22 -9.27 -28.52
N GLN A 177 -3.85 -8.17 -29.16
CA GLN A 177 -4.63 -6.93 -29.12
C GLN A 177 -6.00 -7.09 -29.76
N GLN A 178 -6.09 -7.84 -30.86
CA GLN A 178 -7.36 -8.12 -31.53
C GLN A 178 -8.25 -9.02 -30.64
N TYR A 179 -7.64 -9.99 -29.96
CA TYR A 179 -8.38 -10.91 -29.09
C TYR A 179 -8.89 -10.22 -27.82
N LEU A 180 -8.09 -9.37 -27.19
CA LEU A 180 -8.54 -8.58 -26.04
C LEU A 180 -9.71 -7.66 -26.40
N ALA A 181 -9.62 -6.98 -27.55
CA ALA A 181 -10.72 -6.15 -28.05
C ALA A 181 -12.00 -6.99 -28.24
N HIS A 182 -11.89 -8.16 -28.86
CA HIS A 182 -13.04 -9.05 -29.05
C HIS A 182 -13.59 -9.61 -27.72
N PHE A 183 -12.72 -10.01 -26.78
CA PHE A 183 -13.15 -10.53 -25.47
C PHE A 183 -13.86 -9.47 -24.65
N SER A 184 -13.44 -8.20 -24.72
CA SER A 184 -14.11 -7.10 -24.03
C SER A 184 -15.54 -6.84 -24.51
N VAL A 185 -15.85 -7.16 -25.77
CA VAL A 185 -17.16 -6.90 -26.39
C VAL A 185 -18.06 -8.14 -26.34
N ASN A 186 -17.53 -9.31 -26.71
CA ASN A 186 -18.33 -10.52 -26.91
C ASN A 186 -18.23 -11.50 -25.74
N GLY A 187 -17.14 -11.48 -24.96
CA GLY A 187 -16.91 -12.39 -23.85
C GLY A 187 -16.78 -13.88 -24.22
N VAL A 188 -16.71 -14.21 -25.53
CA VAL A 188 -16.66 -15.58 -26.06
C VAL A 188 -15.25 -15.93 -26.53
N SER A 189 -14.93 -17.22 -26.58
CA SER A 189 -13.69 -17.76 -27.14
C SER A 189 -13.47 -17.36 -28.61
N ILE A 190 -12.20 -17.32 -29.01
CA ILE A 190 -11.78 -17.05 -30.39
C ILE A 190 -10.91 -18.19 -30.88
N SER A 191 -11.17 -18.68 -32.10
CA SER A 191 -10.25 -19.60 -32.76
C SER A 191 -9.07 -18.83 -33.39
N ALA A 192 -7.86 -19.23 -33.03
CA ALA A 192 -6.60 -18.82 -33.63
C ALA A 192 -6.00 -20.02 -34.39
N GLY A 193 -6.52 -20.30 -35.58
CA GLY A 193 -6.12 -21.46 -36.38
C GLY A 193 -6.52 -22.80 -35.74
N GLU A 194 -5.51 -23.57 -35.34
CA GLU A 194 -5.66 -24.86 -34.65
C GLU A 194 -5.96 -24.69 -33.14
N TYR A 195 -5.91 -23.46 -32.63
CA TYR A 195 -6.06 -23.18 -31.21
C TYR A 195 -7.37 -22.45 -30.90
N GLU A 196 -7.89 -22.64 -29.70
CA GLU A 196 -8.96 -21.84 -29.12
C GLU A 196 -8.45 -21.03 -27.93
N CYS A 197 -8.74 -19.74 -27.95
CA CYS A 197 -8.30 -18.77 -26.96
C CYS A 197 -9.48 -18.36 -26.07
N TYR A 198 -9.28 -18.38 -24.76
CA TYR A 198 -10.28 -18.07 -23.75
C TYR A 198 -9.81 -16.98 -22.80
N PRO A 199 -10.61 -15.95 -22.52
CA PRO A 199 -10.27 -14.95 -21.53
C PRO A 199 -10.45 -15.50 -20.10
N ILE A 200 -9.49 -15.23 -19.23
CA ILE A 200 -9.57 -15.49 -17.79
C ILE A 200 -9.85 -14.16 -17.09
N TYR A 201 -11.01 -14.07 -16.47
CA TYR A 201 -11.46 -12.90 -15.71
C TYR A 201 -11.09 -13.03 -14.23
N ASP A 202 -10.64 -11.92 -13.64
CA ASP A 202 -10.56 -11.76 -12.19
C ASP A 202 -11.94 -11.44 -11.57
N GLU A 203 -12.03 -11.42 -10.24
CA GLU A 203 -13.23 -11.03 -9.48
C GLU A 203 -13.80 -9.65 -9.89
N ASN A 204 -12.97 -8.79 -10.49
CA ASN A 204 -13.34 -7.47 -10.97
C ASN A 204 -13.78 -7.45 -12.46
N VAL A 205 -13.89 -8.61 -13.12
CA VAL A 205 -14.24 -8.74 -14.55
C VAL A 205 -13.18 -8.08 -15.46
N VAL A 206 -11.95 -7.96 -14.96
CA VAL A 206 -10.80 -7.56 -15.76
C VAL A 206 -10.12 -8.81 -16.31
N ILE A 207 -9.82 -8.80 -17.60
CA ILE A 207 -9.06 -9.88 -18.25
C ILE A 207 -7.59 -9.69 -17.89
N HIS A 208 -7.01 -10.67 -17.20
CA HIS A 208 -5.58 -10.67 -16.90
C HIS A 208 -4.81 -11.69 -17.73
N TYR A 209 -5.47 -12.77 -18.14
CA TYR A 209 -4.81 -13.84 -18.87
C TYR A 209 -5.69 -14.35 -20.00
N VAL A 210 -5.06 -14.90 -21.02
CA VAL A 210 -5.70 -15.66 -22.08
C VAL A 210 -5.17 -17.09 -22.04
N LEU A 211 -6.08 -18.05 -21.94
CA LEU A 211 -5.81 -19.48 -22.02
C LEU A 211 -5.93 -19.92 -23.48
N VAL A 212 -4.89 -20.55 -24.00
CA VAL A 212 -4.85 -21.11 -25.36
C VAL A 212 -4.87 -22.62 -25.27
N LEU A 213 -5.88 -23.26 -25.85
CA LEU A 213 -6.06 -24.72 -25.90
C LEU A 213 -6.05 -25.21 -27.35
N ASP A 214 -5.84 -26.52 -27.55
CA ASP A 214 -6.03 -27.15 -28.85
C ASP A 214 -7.52 -27.32 -29.16
N LYS A 215 -7.93 -26.93 -30.38
CA LYS A 215 -9.31 -27.02 -30.87
C LYS A 215 -9.81 -28.46 -30.95
N ASN A 216 -8.93 -29.45 -31.09
CA ASN A 216 -9.30 -30.85 -31.27
C ASN A 216 -9.56 -31.62 -29.96
N MET A 217 -9.47 -30.98 -28.79
CA MET A 217 -9.72 -31.68 -27.52
C MET A 217 -11.21 -31.68 -27.15
N GLU A 218 -11.82 -32.86 -26.99
CA GLU A 218 -13.14 -33.04 -26.32
C GLU A 218 -13.18 -32.39 -24.92
N GLN A 219 -12.02 -32.20 -24.29
CA GLN A 219 -11.88 -31.52 -23.00
C GLN A 219 -12.16 -30.01 -23.08
N SER A 220 -12.09 -29.40 -24.27
CA SER A 220 -12.41 -27.99 -24.52
C SER A 220 -13.81 -27.64 -24.01
N GLU A 221 -14.83 -28.47 -24.31
CA GLU A 221 -16.20 -28.23 -23.85
C GLU A 221 -16.36 -28.27 -22.32
N ARG A 222 -15.66 -29.19 -21.64
CA ARG A 222 -15.74 -29.32 -20.17
C ARG A 222 -15.03 -28.16 -19.49
N VAL A 223 -13.85 -27.78 -19.98
CA VAL A 223 -13.11 -26.61 -19.50
C VAL A 223 -13.94 -25.35 -19.76
N MET A 224 -14.60 -25.25 -20.91
CA MET A 224 -15.51 -24.16 -21.25
C MET A 224 -16.69 -24.04 -20.30
N ARG A 225 -17.38 -25.14 -19.99
CA ARG A 225 -18.48 -25.10 -19.00
C ARG A 225 -17.98 -24.65 -17.64
N SER A 226 -16.79 -25.09 -17.23
CA SER A 226 -16.19 -24.68 -15.94
C SER A 226 -15.82 -23.19 -15.91
N LEU A 227 -15.20 -22.69 -16.98
CA LEU A 227 -14.83 -21.28 -17.11
C LEU A 227 -16.05 -20.37 -17.21
N HIS A 228 -17.06 -20.74 -18.00
CA HIS A 228 -18.33 -20.00 -18.07
C HIS A 228 -19.07 -19.99 -16.73
N GLN A 229 -19.13 -21.12 -16.03
CA GLN A 229 -19.71 -21.17 -14.68
C GLN A 229 -18.92 -20.30 -13.69
N GLY A 230 -17.60 -20.24 -13.82
CA GLY A 230 -16.74 -19.33 -13.04
C GLY A 230 -17.06 -17.87 -13.32
N ALA A 231 -17.06 -17.47 -14.59
CA ALA A 231 -17.37 -16.12 -15.02
C ALA A 231 -18.80 -15.69 -14.61
N GLU A 232 -19.80 -16.56 -14.79
CA GLU A 232 -21.17 -16.30 -14.35
C GLU A 232 -21.27 -16.10 -12.83
N LYS A 233 -20.54 -16.89 -12.04
CA LYS A 233 -20.51 -16.73 -10.57
C LYS A 233 -19.93 -15.37 -10.17
N VAL A 234 -18.86 -14.92 -10.83
CA VAL A 234 -18.26 -13.61 -10.59
C VAL A 234 -19.22 -12.48 -10.95
N ILE A 235 -19.85 -12.56 -12.14
CA ILE A 235 -20.84 -11.56 -12.60
C ILE A 235 -22.04 -11.50 -11.66
N ARG A 236 -22.58 -12.65 -11.20
CA ARG A 236 -23.67 -12.68 -10.21
C ARG A 236 -23.25 -12.06 -8.87
N LYS A 237 -22.03 -12.32 -8.40
CA LYS A 237 -21.49 -11.75 -7.16
C LYS A 237 -21.37 -10.22 -7.25
N GLN A 238 -20.87 -9.69 -8.36
CA GLN A 238 -20.83 -8.23 -8.58
C GLN A 238 -22.22 -7.61 -8.62
N ASN A 239 -23.16 -8.20 -9.37
CA ASN A 239 -24.55 -7.71 -9.44
C ASN A 239 -25.25 -7.76 -8.07
N PHE A 240 -24.89 -8.73 -7.23
CA PHE A 240 -25.42 -8.84 -5.87
C PHE A 240 -24.82 -7.79 -4.94
N LEU A 241 -23.50 -7.56 -4.98
CA LEU A 241 -22.83 -6.53 -4.18
C LEU A 241 -23.31 -5.12 -4.56
N HIS A 242 -23.50 -4.85 -5.86
CA HIS A 242 -24.03 -3.58 -6.33
C HIS A 242 -25.50 -3.34 -5.93
N LYS A 243 -26.27 -4.42 -5.69
CA LYS A 243 -27.62 -4.34 -5.13
C LYS A 243 -27.65 -4.09 -3.62
N ILE A 244 -26.56 -4.36 -2.90
CA ILE A 244 -26.46 -4.19 -1.44
C ILE A 244 -25.92 -2.80 -1.07
N GLU A 245 -25.24 -2.09 -1.97
CA GLU A 245 -24.82 -0.69 -1.79
C GLU A 245 -25.97 0.33 -1.92
N ILE A 246 -27.16 0.01 -1.41
CA ILE A 246 -28.28 0.95 -1.17
C ILE A 246 -28.33 1.29 0.33
#